data_AF-B7PU01-F1
#
_entry.id   AF-B7PU01-F1
#
_cell.length_a   1.000
_cell.length_b   1.000
_cell.length_c   1.000
_cell.angle_alpha   90.00
_cell.angle_beta   90.00
_cell.angle_gamma   90.00
#
_symmetry.space_group_name_H-M   'P 1'
#
loop_
_entity.id
_entity.type
_entity.pdbx_description
1 polymer ?
#
loop_
_entity_poly.entity_id
_entity_poly.type
_entity_poly.pdbx_seq_one_letter_code
_entity_poly.pdbx_strand_id
1 'polypeptide(L)'
;MGFHEVHGENVRLEQGNKVARRAESFCKAIVFSSRPVQVNEKVVLRLTEISNSWSGALRLGFTAHDPATLEGNLPKYACPDLTNRPGNWAKALGERYAVEGTELHYYVNGVGEVFFGINGEEKGLFLNGVDTRTPLWALVDIYGNTTTIQMVGPLDADLIQRIEQLGVCLPEAAAEPAAVGPSADMGRPLPASRAGSLTNVTATPFPFSTWLPLAYHIVRGPNVRFSALDRVVAEREDLSRGRAFVFTSRTVRPNERLQVKVVGVDGSFSESLTFGLTTCNPGSLEDTVRSLPEDTDALYDRPEYWVFKKDLKCGLDDELVFVTGDDGRVLFSRNSGSFETVMHVDGTQQFYMFFNICGYVTKLRLVGTMRGAPVPSAAEAPEEPQAEPKGKLQSLMPEEADVDCRICFESPIESVLCNCGHSLTCHACGLKLLKGNSPQCPVCRQPIINVVRIYKA
;
A
#
# COMPACT_ATOMS: atom_id res chain seq x y z
N MET A 1 -26.13 -10.65 -4.90
CA MET A 1 -25.91 -9.66 -3.82
C MET A 1 -25.13 -8.46 -4.39
N GLY A 2 -24.99 -7.40 -3.60
CA GLY A 2 -24.11 -6.24 -3.82
C GLY A 2 -23.70 -5.64 -2.47
N PHE A 3 -23.00 -4.52 -2.49
CA PHE A 3 -22.61 -3.76 -1.29
C PHE A 3 -23.74 -2.81 -0.83
N HIS A 4 -23.74 -2.47 0.45
CA HIS A 4 -24.65 -1.50 1.06
C HIS A 4 -24.17 -0.06 0.86
N GLU A 5 -25.10 0.91 0.76
CA GLU A 5 -24.78 2.34 0.59
C GLU A 5 -23.98 2.92 1.77
N VAL A 6 -24.25 2.44 2.99
CA VAL A 6 -23.44 2.79 4.16
C VAL A 6 -22.11 2.03 4.10
N HIS A 7 -21.04 2.78 3.86
CA HIS A 7 -19.65 2.32 3.81
C HIS A 7 -18.70 3.34 4.45
N GLY A 8 -17.44 2.97 4.65
CA GLY A 8 -16.41 3.88 5.15
C GLY A 8 -16.09 5.02 4.16
N GLU A 9 -15.62 6.15 4.70
CA GLU A 9 -15.38 7.41 3.96
C GLU A 9 -14.48 7.27 2.71
N ASN A 10 -13.53 6.32 2.72
CA ASN A 10 -12.57 6.14 1.63
C ASN A 10 -13.01 5.12 0.57
N VAL A 11 -14.24 4.58 0.69
CA VAL A 11 -14.79 3.64 -0.28
C VAL A 11 -15.53 4.40 -1.39
N ARG A 12 -15.36 3.97 -2.63
CA ARG A 12 -16.22 4.31 -3.76
C ARG A 12 -16.94 3.05 -4.22
N LEU A 13 -18.26 3.11 -4.36
CA LEU A 13 -19.06 2.03 -4.94
C LEU A 13 -19.20 2.23 -6.44
N GLU A 14 -19.07 1.13 -7.17
CA GLU A 14 -19.00 1.09 -8.64
C GLU A 14 -19.93 0.00 -9.19
N GLN A 15 -20.30 0.14 -10.47
CA GLN A 15 -21.10 -0.84 -11.23
C GLN A 15 -22.47 -1.19 -10.59
N GLY A 16 -23.16 -0.20 -9.99
CA GLY A 16 -24.43 -0.44 -9.28
C GLY A 16 -24.22 -1.22 -7.98
N ASN A 17 -23.27 -0.76 -7.17
CA ASN A 17 -22.84 -1.34 -5.89
C ASN A 17 -22.41 -2.81 -6.01
N LYS A 18 -21.85 -3.17 -7.18
CA LYS A 18 -21.25 -4.49 -7.43
C LYS A 18 -19.77 -4.52 -7.13
N VAL A 19 -19.09 -3.39 -7.29
CA VAL A 19 -17.67 -3.20 -6.99
C VAL A 19 -17.55 -2.19 -5.85
N ALA A 20 -16.57 -2.40 -4.96
CA ALA A 20 -16.17 -1.48 -3.91
C ALA A 20 -14.65 -1.27 -3.95
N ARG A 21 -14.23 -0.02 -4.05
CA ARG A 21 -12.83 0.43 -4.17
C ARG A 21 -12.44 1.24 -2.94
N ARG A 22 -11.38 0.88 -2.21
CA ARG A 22 -10.67 1.82 -1.33
C ARG A 22 -9.91 2.79 -2.24
N ALA A 23 -10.50 3.95 -2.49
CA ALA A 23 -10.01 4.88 -3.49
C ALA A 23 -8.87 5.77 -2.97
N GLU A 24 -8.86 6.04 -1.67
CA GLU A 24 -7.88 6.91 -1.01
C GLU A 24 -7.45 6.33 0.33
N SER A 25 -6.29 6.75 0.83
CA SER A 25 -5.77 6.34 2.15
C SER A 25 -5.64 4.81 2.36
N PHE A 26 -5.55 4.41 3.62
CA PHE A 26 -5.21 3.06 4.10
C PHE A 26 -6.22 2.45 5.06
N CYS A 27 -7.32 3.17 5.32
CA CYS A 27 -8.26 2.91 6.41
C CYS A 27 -9.64 3.48 6.06
N LYS A 28 -10.63 3.38 6.97
CA LYS A 28 -12.03 3.77 6.73
C LYS A 28 -12.58 3.12 5.46
N ALA A 29 -12.30 1.83 5.29
CA ALA A 29 -12.55 1.06 4.08
C ALA A 29 -13.56 -0.10 4.30
N ILE A 30 -14.40 0.06 5.32
CA ILE A 30 -15.38 -0.94 5.77
C ILE A 30 -16.60 -0.92 4.84
N VAL A 31 -17.06 -2.09 4.40
CA VAL A 31 -18.26 -2.29 3.57
C VAL A 31 -19.08 -3.46 4.08
N PHE A 32 -20.38 -3.45 3.76
CA PHE A 32 -21.34 -4.48 4.17
C PHE A 32 -22.10 -5.06 2.97
N SER A 33 -22.72 -6.24 3.13
CA SER A 33 -23.70 -6.74 2.16
C SER A 33 -24.94 -5.84 2.10
N SER A 34 -25.53 -5.69 0.90
CA SER A 34 -26.75 -4.90 0.66
C SER A 34 -28.02 -5.44 1.34
N ARG A 35 -27.93 -6.58 2.05
CA ARG A 35 -28.99 -7.23 2.83
C ARG A 35 -28.39 -8.18 3.87
N PRO A 36 -29.18 -8.69 4.83
CA PRO A 36 -28.77 -9.86 5.60
C PRO A 36 -28.43 -11.06 4.71
N VAL A 37 -27.46 -11.86 5.14
CA VAL A 37 -27.14 -13.18 4.60
C VAL A 37 -27.81 -14.27 5.42
N GLN A 38 -28.10 -15.41 4.79
CA GLN A 38 -28.60 -16.59 5.49
C GLN A 38 -27.45 -17.43 6.07
N VAL A 39 -27.76 -18.23 7.08
CA VAL A 39 -26.83 -19.26 7.59
C VAL A 39 -26.54 -20.27 6.48
N ASN A 40 -25.26 -20.60 6.28
CA ASN A 40 -24.68 -21.33 5.15
C ASN A 40 -24.75 -20.62 3.77
N GLU A 41 -25.19 -19.36 3.69
CA GLU A 41 -25.08 -18.59 2.44
C GLU A 41 -23.63 -18.21 2.18
N LYS A 42 -23.09 -18.56 1.00
CA LYS A 42 -21.75 -18.15 0.57
C LYS A 42 -21.75 -16.70 0.08
N VAL A 43 -21.04 -15.85 0.81
CA VAL A 43 -20.59 -14.54 0.33
C VAL A 43 -19.41 -14.79 -0.61
N VAL A 44 -19.52 -14.42 -1.89
CA VAL A 44 -18.46 -14.60 -2.90
C VAL A 44 -17.94 -13.23 -3.33
N LEU A 45 -16.62 -13.04 -3.22
CA LEU A 45 -15.90 -11.82 -3.50
C LEU A 45 -14.75 -12.09 -4.46
N ARG A 46 -14.67 -11.34 -5.55
CA ARG A 46 -13.48 -11.31 -6.41
C ARG A 46 -12.57 -10.15 -6.01
N LEU A 47 -11.27 -10.42 -5.88
CA LEU A 47 -10.26 -9.39 -5.69
C LEU A 47 -9.86 -8.85 -7.07
N THR A 48 -10.40 -7.70 -7.47
CA THR A 48 -10.24 -7.19 -8.85
C THR A 48 -9.02 -6.30 -9.03
N GLU A 49 -8.46 -5.75 -7.95
CA GLU A 49 -7.20 -4.98 -7.99
C GLU A 49 -6.41 -5.16 -6.68
N ILE A 50 -5.10 -5.39 -6.82
CA ILE A 50 -4.13 -5.45 -5.73
C ILE A 50 -3.04 -4.39 -5.94
N SER A 51 -2.59 -3.75 -4.87
CA SER A 51 -1.54 -2.73 -4.90
C SER A 51 -0.34 -3.12 -4.05
N ASN A 52 0.81 -3.27 -4.71
CA ASN A 52 2.11 -3.61 -4.08
C ASN A 52 2.65 -2.53 -3.11
N SER A 53 2.08 -1.32 -3.15
CA SER A 53 2.46 -0.19 -2.30
C SER A 53 1.94 -0.29 -0.86
N TRP A 54 0.90 -1.10 -0.65
CA TRP A 54 0.28 -1.30 0.67
C TRP A 54 0.69 -2.68 1.24
N SER A 55 0.79 -2.74 2.57
CA SER A 55 0.90 -3.99 3.34
C SER A 55 -0.28 -4.03 4.32
N GLY A 56 -0.73 -5.22 4.65
CA GLY A 56 -1.95 -5.46 5.40
C GLY A 56 -2.83 -6.51 4.75
N ALA A 57 -3.50 -7.29 5.59
CA ALA A 57 -4.53 -8.25 5.21
C ALA A 57 -5.93 -7.60 5.08
N LEU A 58 -6.67 -7.98 4.04
CA LEU A 58 -8.14 -7.84 3.96
C LEU A 58 -8.79 -8.44 5.22
N ARG A 59 -9.84 -7.84 5.79
CA ARG A 59 -10.60 -8.49 6.89
C ARG A 59 -11.99 -8.90 6.45
N LEU A 60 -12.46 -10.03 6.96
CA LEU A 60 -13.74 -10.66 6.64
C LEU A 60 -14.48 -11.04 7.92
N GLY A 61 -15.80 -11.05 7.85
CA GLY A 61 -16.65 -11.64 8.87
C GLY A 61 -18.08 -11.15 8.77
N PHE A 62 -18.73 -10.93 9.91
CA PHE A 62 -20.15 -10.60 10.00
C PHE A 62 -20.46 -9.56 11.06
N THR A 63 -21.58 -8.87 10.91
CA THR A 63 -22.18 -8.02 11.95
C THR A 63 -23.66 -8.35 12.13
N ALA A 64 -24.14 -8.28 13.37
CA ALA A 64 -25.56 -8.38 13.73
C ALA A 64 -26.27 -7.01 13.73
N HIS A 65 -25.54 -5.92 13.47
CA HIS A 65 -26.09 -4.58 13.34
C HIS A 65 -26.51 -4.32 11.90
N ASP A 66 -27.69 -3.76 11.70
CA ASP A 66 -28.12 -3.29 10.38
C ASP A 66 -27.18 -2.14 9.93
N PRO A 67 -26.49 -2.22 8.78
CA PRO A 67 -25.59 -1.19 8.30
C PRO A 67 -26.23 0.20 8.20
N ALA A 68 -27.54 0.32 8.00
CA ALA A 68 -28.25 1.61 8.04
C ALA A 68 -28.14 2.31 9.41
N THR A 69 -27.97 1.55 10.50
CA THR A 69 -27.76 2.11 11.86
C THR A 69 -26.32 2.53 12.14
N LEU A 70 -25.39 2.22 11.23
CA LEU A 70 -23.96 2.55 11.36
C LEU A 70 -23.56 3.82 10.60
N GLU A 71 -24.49 4.46 9.87
CA GLU A 71 -24.25 5.67 9.09
C GLU A 71 -23.64 6.79 9.96
N GLY A 72 -22.58 7.43 9.44
CA GLY A 72 -21.81 8.45 10.16
C GLY A 72 -21.03 7.97 11.40
N ASN A 73 -21.12 6.69 11.78
CA ASN A 73 -20.59 6.14 13.05
C ASN A 73 -19.58 4.99 12.86
N LEU A 74 -19.16 4.73 11.62
CA LEU A 74 -18.13 3.74 11.30
C LEU A 74 -16.74 4.20 11.79
N PRO A 75 -15.95 3.31 12.41
CA PRO A 75 -14.60 3.63 12.89
C PRO A 75 -13.53 3.49 11.79
N LYS A 76 -12.25 3.59 12.19
CA LYS A 76 -11.11 3.60 11.27
C LYS A 76 -10.80 2.22 10.69
N TYR A 77 -11.03 1.15 11.46
CA TYR A 77 -10.78 -0.25 11.05
C TYR A 77 -11.89 -1.19 11.54
N ALA A 78 -12.04 -2.37 10.92
CA ALA A 78 -12.90 -3.40 11.50
C ALA A 78 -12.28 -4.01 12.78
N CYS A 79 -10.98 -4.34 12.72
CA CYS A 79 -10.21 -4.82 13.86
C CYS A 79 -9.24 -3.73 14.33
N PRO A 80 -9.23 -3.33 15.61
CA PRO A 80 -10.09 -3.80 16.71
C PRO A 80 -11.39 -2.97 16.89
N ASP A 81 -11.56 -1.85 16.16
CA ASP A 81 -12.55 -0.81 16.53
C ASP A 81 -14.03 -1.24 16.43
N LEU A 82 -14.39 -2.14 15.51
CA LEU A 82 -15.71 -2.77 15.46
C LEU A 82 -15.75 -4.06 16.29
N THR A 83 -14.72 -4.92 16.23
CA THR A 83 -14.73 -6.22 16.94
C THR A 83 -14.70 -6.09 18.47
N ASN A 84 -14.24 -4.97 19.01
CA ASN A 84 -14.42 -4.61 20.42
C ASN A 84 -15.88 -4.26 20.80
N ARG A 85 -16.78 -4.06 19.83
CA ARG A 85 -18.21 -3.76 20.04
C ARG A 85 -19.03 -5.05 19.88
N PRO A 86 -19.87 -5.44 20.86
CA PRO A 86 -20.70 -6.64 20.76
C PRO A 86 -21.50 -6.72 19.45
N GLY A 87 -21.65 -7.93 18.90
CA GLY A 87 -22.36 -8.14 17.64
C GLY A 87 -21.54 -7.90 16.37
N ASN A 88 -20.21 -7.82 16.46
CA ASN A 88 -19.30 -7.72 15.31
C ASN A 88 -18.18 -8.76 15.42
N TRP A 89 -17.95 -9.51 14.35
CA TRP A 89 -16.91 -10.54 14.28
C TRP A 89 -16.16 -10.36 12.97
N ALA A 90 -14.85 -10.14 13.03
CA ALA A 90 -14.00 -10.00 11.86
C ALA A 90 -12.58 -10.52 12.15
N LYS A 91 -11.88 -10.94 11.10
CA LYS A 91 -10.51 -11.48 11.17
C LYS A 91 -9.75 -11.21 9.87
N ALA A 92 -8.43 -11.13 9.96
CA ALA A 92 -7.52 -10.97 8.83
C ALA A 92 -7.43 -12.22 7.94
N LEU A 93 -7.59 -12.03 6.62
CA LEU A 93 -7.22 -12.97 5.57
C LEU A 93 -5.77 -12.67 5.14
N GLY A 94 -4.82 -13.52 5.56
CA GLY A 94 -3.39 -13.30 5.32
C GLY A 94 -3.02 -12.98 3.86
N GLU A 95 -2.07 -12.06 3.67
CA GLU A 95 -1.72 -11.44 2.36
C GLU A 95 -1.46 -12.44 1.23
N ARG A 96 -1.02 -13.66 1.56
CA ARG A 96 -0.83 -14.79 0.64
C ARG A 96 -2.05 -15.19 -0.20
N TYR A 97 -3.27 -14.77 0.20
CA TYR A 97 -4.50 -14.99 -0.56
C TYR A 97 -4.97 -13.74 -1.32
N ALA A 98 -4.31 -12.60 -1.15
CA ALA A 98 -4.65 -11.34 -1.80
C ALA A 98 -3.90 -11.18 -3.15
N VAL A 99 -4.28 -12.02 -4.11
CA VAL A 99 -3.79 -12.02 -5.50
C VAL A 99 -4.91 -11.56 -6.43
N GLU A 100 -4.58 -10.77 -7.45
CA GLU A 100 -5.57 -10.26 -8.41
C GLU A 100 -6.27 -11.40 -9.17
N GLY A 101 -7.58 -11.26 -9.39
CA GLY A 101 -8.44 -12.29 -9.97
C GLY A 101 -8.95 -13.33 -8.97
N THR A 102 -8.37 -13.43 -7.76
CA THR A 102 -8.77 -14.43 -6.75
C THR A 102 -10.25 -14.34 -6.40
N GLU A 103 -10.93 -15.48 -6.40
CA GLU A 103 -12.31 -15.61 -5.96
C GLU A 103 -12.36 -16.23 -4.56
N LEU A 104 -12.65 -15.39 -3.58
CA LEU A 104 -12.78 -15.71 -2.18
C LEU A 104 -14.25 -16.01 -1.87
N HIS A 105 -14.54 -17.11 -1.18
CA HIS A 105 -15.86 -17.35 -0.58
C HIS A 105 -15.77 -17.50 0.93
N TYR A 106 -16.79 -17.05 1.66
CA TYR A 106 -16.95 -17.35 3.09
C TYR A 106 -18.43 -17.41 3.52
N TYR A 107 -18.71 -18.15 4.59
CA TYR A 107 -20.06 -18.36 5.13
C TYR A 107 -20.00 -18.70 6.62
N VAL A 108 -21.10 -18.47 7.35
CA VAL A 108 -21.29 -18.89 8.75
C VAL A 108 -22.20 -20.13 8.81
N ASN A 109 -21.83 -21.14 9.60
CA ASN A 109 -22.65 -22.34 9.81
C ASN A 109 -23.64 -22.15 10.98
N GLY A 110 -24.52 -23.14 11.20
CA GLY A 110 -25.57 -23.05 12.23
C GLY A 110 -25.11 -22.88 13.68
N VAL A 111 -23.85 -23.23 13.99
CA VAL A 111 -23.27 -23.13 15.35
C VAL A 111 -22.34 -21.93 15.53
N GLY A 112 -22.30 -20.99 14.58
CA GLY A 112 -21.54 -19.74 14.69
C GLY A 112 -20.07 -19.85 14.29
N GLU A 113 -19.69 -20.92 13.57
CA GLU A 113 -18.37 -21.07 12.97
C GLU A 113 -18.37 -20.50 11.55
N VAL A 114 -17.34 -19.74 11.19
CA VAL A 114 -17.17 -19.17 9.85
C VAL A 114 -16.13 -19.96 9.10
N PHE A 115 -16.47 -20.39 7.89
CA PHE A 115 -15.59 -21.10 6.97
C PHE A 115 -15.25 -20.22 5.77
N PHE A 116 -14.05 -20.41 5.21
CA PHE A 116 -13.61 -19.71 4.01
C PHE A 116 -12.95 -20.66 3.00
N GLY A 117 -12.96 -20.25 1.74
CA GLY A 117 -12.27 -20.91 0.65
C GLY A 117 -11.81 -19.94 -0.43
N ILE A 118 -10.95 -20.44 -1.32
CA ILE A 118 -10.21 -19.67 -2.34
C ILE A 118 -10.28 -20.44 -3.66
N ASN A 119 -10.72 -19.78 -4.73
CA ASN A 119 -10.89 -20.32 -6.07
C ASN A 119 -11.67 -21.65 -6.08
N GLY A 120 -12.78 -21.68 -5.33
CA GLY A 120 -13.64 -22.86 -5.14
C GLY A 120 -13.16 -23.88 -4.09
N GLU A 121 -11.90 -23.85 -3.68
CA GLU A 121 -11.33 -24.79 -2.71
C GLU A 121 -11.58 -24.33 -1.26
N GLU A 122 -12.26 -25.14 -0.44
CA GLU A 122 -12.43 -24.86 1.00
C GLU A 122 -11.09 -24.90 1.73
N LYS A 123 -10.77 -23.84 2.49
CA LYS A 123 -9.58 -23.73 3.33
C LYS A 123 -9.86 -24.00 4.82
N GLY A 124 -11.14 -24.03 5.21
CA GLY A 124 -11.59 -24.49 6.52
C GLY A 124 -12.03 -23.37 7.47
N LEU A 125 -11.92 -23.63 8.77
CA LEU A 125 -12.38 -22.74 9.83
C LEU A 125 -11.55 -21.43 9.86
N PHE A 126 -12.24 -20.30 9.75
CA PHE A 126 -11.66 -18.96 9.73
C PHE A 126 -11.73 -18.28 11.11
N LEU A 127 -12.94 -18.11 11.63
CA LEU A 127 -13.26 -17.56 12.96
C LEU A 127 -14.49 -18.26 13.54
N ASN A 128 -14.81 -18.07 14.82
CA ASN A 128 -15.98 -18.67 15.48
C ASN A 128 -16.64 -17.72 16.48
N GLY A 129 -17.74 -18.19 17.10
CA GLY A 129 -18.49 -17.43 18.11
C GLY A 129 -19.48 -16.41 17.55
N VAL A 130 -19.84 -16.50 16.27
CA VAL A 130 -20.86 -15.63 15.63
C VAL A 130 -22.25 -16.00 16.14
N ASP A 131 -23.05 -15.01 16.54
CA ASP A 131 -24.43 -15.24 16.99
C ASP A 131 -25.38 -15.38 15.79
N THR A 132 -25.81 -16.60 15.52
CA THR A 132 -26.70 -16.96 14.39
C THR A 132 -28.18 -16.75 14.67
N ARG A 133 -28.55 -16.23 15.85
CA ARG A 133 -29.96 -16.04 16.27
C ARG A 133 -30.57 -14.74 15.76
N THR A 134 -29.76 -13.80 15.31
CA THR A 134 -30.16 -12.52 14.70
C THR A 134 -29.86 -12.51 13.20
N PRO A 135 -30.47 -11.63 12.40
CA PRO A 135 -29.99 -11.33 11.05
C PRO A 135 -28.51 -10.94 11.09
N LEU A 136 -27.73 -11.40 10.11
CA LEU A 136 -26.31 -11.11 9.97
C LEU A 136 -26.06 -10.47 8.61
N TRP A 137 -25.25 -9.42 8.56
CA TRP A 137 -24.71 -8.85 7.33
C TRP A 137 -23.26 -9.25 7.18
N ALA A 138 -22.84 -9.52 5.94
CA ALA A 138 -21.43 -9.73 5.61
C ALA A 138 -20.66 -8.43 5.89
N LEU A 139 -19.49 -8.52 6.52
CA LEU A 139 -18.62 -7.40 6.88
C LEU A 139 -17.25 -7.61 6.23
N VAL A 140 -16.76 -6.59 5.51
CA VAL A 140 -15.42 -6.59 4.90
C VAL A 140 -14.73 -5.27 5.19
N ASP A 141 -13.45 -5.29 5.53
CA ASP A 141 -12.58 -4.11 5.62
C ASP A 141 -11.54 -4.20 4.51
N ILE A 142 -11.69 -3.35 3.48
CA ILE A 142 -10.84 -3.32 2.27
C ILE A 142 -9.50 -2.69 2.63
N TYR A 143 -8.71 -3.41 3.43
CA TYR A 143 -7.45 -2.97 4.02
C TYR A 143 -6.23 -3.57 3.32
N GLY A 144 -5.10 -2.86 3.41
CA GLY A 144 -3.80 -3.37 2.98
C GLY A 144 -3.66 -3.46 1.46
N ASN A 145 -3.05 -4.55 0.98
CA ASN A 145 -2.70 -4.71 -0.43
C ASN A 145 -3.93 -4.82 -1.35
N THR A 146 -5.04 -5.41 -0.90
CA THR A 146 -6.32 -5.35 -1.63
C THR A 146 -6.84 -3.91 -1.68
N THR A 147 -7.09 -3.39 -2.88
CA THR A 147 -7.69 -2.06 -3.09
C THR A 147 -9.12 -2.12 -3.61
N THR A 148 -9.46 -3.11 -4.45
CA THR A 148 -10.79 -3.18 -5.08
C THR A 148 -11.33 -4.61 -5.08
N ILE A 149 -12.61 -4.75 -4.69
CA ILE A 149 -13.32 -6.03 -4.61
C ILE A 149 -14.68 -5.97 -5.31
N GLN A 150 -15.16 -7.12 -5.80
CA GLN A 150 -16.44 -7.26 -6.49
C GLN A 150 -17.31 -8.35 -5.85
N MET A 151 -18.59 -8.06 -5.61
CA MET A 151 -19.59 -9.06 -5.20
C MET A 151 -20.04 -9.91 -6.40
N VAL A 152 -19.58 -11.16 -6.45
CA VAL A 152 -19.95 -12.14 -7.49
C VAL A 152 -21.36 -12.65 -7.20
N GLY A 153 -22.24 -12.69 -8.20
CA GLY A 153 -23.56 -13.29 -8.09
C GLY A 153 -23.51 -14.82 -8.27
N PRO A 154 -24.52 -15.58 -7.78
CA PRO A 154 -24.59 -17.02 -8.01
C PRO A 154 -24.58 -17.40 -9.50
N LEU A 155 -25.21 -16.58 -10.35
CA LEU A 155 -25.22 -16.74 -11.81
C LEU A 155 -23.86 -16.40 -12.46
N ASP A 156 -23.05 -15.57 -11.81
CA ASP A 156 -21.76 -15.12 -12.33
C ASP A 156 -20.69 -16.20 -12.07
N ALA A 157 -20.66 -16.78 -10.87
CA ALA A 157 -19.69 -17.84 -10.50
C ALA A 157 -19.79 -19.07 -11.41
N ASP A 158 -21.01 -19.57 -11.68
CA ASP A 158 -21.27 -20.66 -12.63
C ASP A 158 -20.84 -20.30 -14.07
N LEU A 159 -20.88 -19.02 -14.44
CA LEU A 159 -20.47 -18.54 -15.76
C LEU A 159 -18.94 -18.44 -15.87
N ILE A 160 -18.29 -17.93 -14.82
CA ILE A 160 -16.84 -17.83 -14.65
C ILE A 160 -16.20 -19.21 -14.78
N GLN A 161 -16.69 -20.21 -14.03
CA GLN A 161 -16.18 -21.58 -14.07
C GLN A 161 -16.25 -22.20 -15.47
N ARG A 162 -17.20 -21.75 -16.31
CA ARG A 162 -17.36 -22.18 -17.70
C ARG A 162 -16.50 -21.39 -18.70
N ILE A 163 -16.09 -20.16 -18.37
CA ILE A 163 -15.20 -19.34 -19.19
C ILE A 163 -13.75 -19.81 -19.05
N GLU A 164 -13.32 -20.16 -17.83
CA GLU A 164 -11.97 -20.71 -17.55
C GLU A 164 -11.70 -22.04 -18.30
N GLN A 165 -12.76 -22.79 -18.61
CA GLN A 165 -12.71 -24.03 -19.39
C GLN A 165 -12.54 -23.82 -20.91
N LEU A 166 -12.52 -22.57 -21.41
CA LEU A 166 -12.64 -22.23 -22.84
C LEU A 166 -11.56 -21.26 -23.37
N GLY A 167 -10.41 -21.15 -22.71
CA GLY A 167 -9.38 -20.13 -23.00
C GLY A 167 -8.79 -20.13 -24.43
N VAL A 168 -8.68 -18.93 -25.04
CA VAL A 168 -8.07 -18.64 -26.36
C VAL A 168 -7.28 -17.32 -26.28
N CYS A 169 -6.26 -17.09 -27.12
CA CYS A 169 -5.23 -16.06 -26.92
C CYS A 169 -4.70 -15.40 -28.24
N LEU A 170 -4.04 -14.23 -28.12
CA LEU A 170 -3.19 -13.50 -29.13
C LEU A 170 -3.90 -12.85 -30.36
N PRO A 171 -3.26 -11.99 -31.20
CA PRO A 171 -1.96 -11.27 -31.15
C PRO A 171 -2.01 -9.72 -31.43
N GLU A 172 -0.88 -9.09 -31.79
CA GLU A 172 -0.59 -7.63 -31.88
C GLU A 172 -0.47 -7.01 -33.32
N ALA A 173 -0.09 -5.70 -33.40
CA ALA A 173 0.63 -4.98 -34.50
C ALA A 173 -0.14 -4.52 -35.78
N ALA A 174 0.23 -3.45 -36.53
CA ALA A 174 1.12 -2.26 -36.33
C ALA A 174 1.00 -1.18 -37.46
N ALA A 175 1.76 -0.06 -37.35
CA ALA A 175 2.40 0.77 -38.41
C ALA A 175 1.80 2.14 -38.91
N GLU A 176 2.70 2.95 -39.50
CA GLU A 176 2.64 4.39 -39.91
C GLU A 176 2.61 4.57 -41.48
N PRO A 177 3.03 5.66 -42.22
CA PRO A 177 3.59 7.01 -41.88
C PRO A 177 3.31 8.26 -42.81
N ALA A 178 4.04 9.36 -42.50
CA ALA A 178 4.65 10.42 -43.35
C ALA A 178 3.81 11.60 -43.99
N ALA A 179 4.30 12.86 -44.12
CA ALA A 179 5.44 13.63 -43.54
C ALA A 179 5.43 15.15 -43.94
N VAL A 180 6.23 16.03 -43.27
CA VAL A 180 6.66 17.42 -43.66
C VAL A 180 5.56 18.54 -43.60
N GLY A 181 5.77 19.85 -43.34
CA GLY A 181 6.96 20.77 -43.36
C GLY A 181 6.78 22.14 -42.61
N PRO A 182 7.62 23.19 -42.85
CA PRO A 182 8.08 24.11 -41.77
C PRO A 182 7.97 25.66 -41.96
N SER A 183 8.40 26.40 -40.90
CA SER A 183 8.79 27.85 -40.83
C SER A 183 7.67 28.92 -40.88
N ALA A 184 7.76 30.13 -40.28
CA ALA A 184 8.63 30.76 -39.22
C ALA A 184 7.91 32.09 -38.77
N ASP A 185 8.43 33.12 -38.05
CA ASP A 185 9.77 33.50 -37.54
C ASP A 185 9.69 34.58 -36.40
N MET A 186 10.84 34.94 -35.80
CA MET A 186 11.26 36.22 -35.13
C MET A 186 10.26 37.13 -34.33
N GLY A 187 10.63 37.49 -33.08
CA GLY A 187 9.94 38.56 -32.31
C GLY A 187 10.44 38.88 -30.88
N ARG A 188 11.65 39.46 -30.72
CA ARG A 188 12.22 39.99 -29.44
C ARG A 188 12.05 41.55 -29.38
N PRO A 189 12.46 42.34 -28.34
CA PRO A 189 12.93 42.05 -26.95
C PRO A 189 12.56 43.06 -25.79
N LEU A 190 12.69 42.64 -24.51
CA LEU A 190 13.19 43.42 -23.31
C LEU A 190 12.43 44.68 -22.77
N PRO A 191 12.79 45.30 -21.59
CA PRO A 191 13.49 44.82 -20.36
C PRO A 191 12.95 45.28 -18.96
N ALA A 192 13.12 44.38 -17.97
CA ALA A 192 13.49 44.49 -16.54
C ALA A 192 13.56 45.81 -15.69
N SER A 193 13.14 45.67 -14.41
CA SER A 193 13.85 46.09 -13.16
C SER A 193 13.14 45.43 -11.93
N ARG A 194 13.75 44.67 -11.00
CA ARG A 194 14.78 44.93 -9.95
C ARG A 194 14.45 46.11 -8.99
N ALA A 195 14.62 46.02 -7.67
CA ALA A 195 14.82 44.88 -6.73
C ALA A 195 14.65 45.39 -5.25
N GLY A 196 14.44 44.49 -4.27
CA GLY A 196 14.39 44.85 -2.83
C GLY A 196 14.69 43.64 -1.92
N SER A 197 15.49 43.82 -0.85
CA SER A 197 16.11 42.71 -0.10
C SER A 197 16.48 43.09 1.35
N LEU A 198 16.94 42.09 2.12
CA LEU A 198 17.38 42.05 3.55
C LEU A 198 16.27 41.65 4.54
N THR A 199 16.49 40.82 5.58
CA THR A 199 17.72 40.14 6.10
C THR A 199 17.38 38.77 6.74
N ASN A 200 18.38 37.92 7.03
CA ASN A 200 18.18 36.65 7.76
C ASN A 200 18.70 36.75 9.21
N VAL A 201 18.27 35.80 10.07
CA VAL A 201 18.92 35.45 11.34
C VAL A 201 19.43 34.01 11.23
N THR A 202 20.56 33.69 11.87
CA THR A 202 21.30 32.43 11.69
C THR A 202 21.32 31.59 12.97
N ALA A 203 21.23 30.26 12.84
CA ALA A 203 21.45 29.30 13.92
C ALA A 203 22.61 28.34 13.58
N THR A 204 23.29 27.80 14.58
CA THR A 204 24.53 27.02 14.42
C THR A 204 24.29 25.51 14.24
N PRO A 205 25.03 24.81 13.36
CA PRO A 205 24.82 23.40 13.07
C PRO A 205 25.58 22.43 14.00
N PHE A 206 24.98 21.26 14.26
CA PHE A 206 25.66 20.05 14.73
C PHE A 206 26.04 19.14 13.55
N PRO A 207 27.00 18.20 13.68
CA PRO A 207 27.35 17.27 12.60
C PRO A 207 26.28 16.16 12.44
N PHE A 208 25.52 16.21 11.34
CA PHE A 208 24.35 15.35 11.07
C PHE A 208 24.65 13.93 10.54
N SER A 209 25.92 13.51 10.46
CA SER A 209 26.37 12.36 9.63
C SER A 209 26.95 11.17 10.41
N THR A 210 26.51 10.92 11.64
CA THR A 210 26.96 9.76 12.44
C THR A 210 25.81 8.80 12.79
N TRP A 211 26.10 7.49 12.74
CA TRP A 211 25.20 6.45 13.26
C TRP A 211 25.24 6.46 14.79
N LEU A 212 24.12 6.80 15.40
CA LEU A 212 23.91 6.71 16.85
C LEU A 212 23.66 5.24 17.22
N PRO A 213 24.32 4.68 18.26
CA PRO A 213 24.08 3.32 18.70
C PRO A 213 22.62 3.06 19.03
N LEU A 214 22.09 1.94 18.52
CA LEU A 214 20.80 1.39 18.92
C LEU A 214 20.95 -0.11 19.14
N ALA A 215 20.36 -0.61 20.22
CA ALA A 215 20.31 -2.03 20.56
C ALA A 215 18.93 -2.62 20.23
N TYR A 216 18.84 -3.95 20.05
CA TYR A 216 17.57 -4.64 20.14
C TYR A 216 17.03 -4.59 21.58
N HIS A 217 15.71 -4.70 21.74
CA HIS A 217 15.05 -4.77 23.04
C HIS A 217 15.44 -6.06 23.80
N ILE A 218 15.23 -6.12 25.12
CA ILE A 218 15.56 -7.31 25.92
C ILE A 218 14.59 -8.48 25.63
N VAL A 219 13.29 -8.15 25.57
CA VAL A 219 12.22 -9.03 25.11
C VAL A 219 12.38 -9.29 23.62
N ARG A 220 12.35 -10.57 23.25
CA ARG A 220 12.57 -11.12 21.91
C ARG A 220 11.88 -12.48 21.81
N GLY A 221 11.60 -12.92 20.58
CA GLY A 221 10.99 -14.21 20.31
C GLY A 221 11.77 -15.39 20.92
N PRO A 222 11.10 -16.50 21.26
CA PRO A 222 11.70 -17.65 21.93
C PRO A 222 12.78 -18.38 21.12
N ASN A 223 12.96 -18.04 19.84
CA ASN A 223 13.98 -18.59 18.95
C ASN A 223 15.09 -17.56 18.60
N VAL A 224 15.38 -16.61 19.51
CA VAL A 224 16.44 -15.60 19.33
C VAL A 224 17.49 -15.68 20.44
N ARG A 225 18.74 -15.84 20.02
CA ARG A 225 19.92 -15.58 20.84
C ARG A 225 20.54 -14.23 20.45
N PHE A 226 21.03 -13.47 21.43
CA PHE A 226 21.90 -12.33 21.16
C PHE A 226 23.36 -12.79 21.29
N SER A 227 24.20 -12.45 20.30
CA SER A 227 25.60 -12.91 20.29
C SER A 227 26.51 -12.12 21.24
N ALA A 228 26.04 -11.00 21.79
CA ALA A 228 26.76 -10.15 22.75
C ALA A 228 25.78 -9.39 23.67
N LEU A 229 26.29 -8.90 24.81
CA LEU A 229 25.51 -8.18 25.84
C LEU A 229 25.00 -6.80 25.36
N ASP A 230 25.60 -6.24 24.32
CA ASP A 230 25.15 -5.00 23.67
C ASP A 230 23.78 -5.15 22.97
N ARG A 231 23.37 -6.40 22.66
CA ARG A 231 22.17 -6.75 21.88
C ARG A 231 22.16 -6.10 20.49
N VAL A 232 23.32 -5.92 19.85
CA VAL A 232 23.39 -5.42 18.46
C VAL A 232 23.44 -6.53 17.42
N VAL A 233 23.64 -7.80 17.80
CA VAL A 233 23.56 -8.95 16.89
C VAL A 233 22.55 -9.95 17.43
N ALA A 234 21.55 -10.27 16.59
CA ALA A 234 20.53 -11.28 16.83
C ALA A 234 20.72 -12.47 15.89
N GLU A 235 20.50 -13.67 16.41
CA GLU A 235 20.76 -14.96 15.78
C GLU A 235 19.55 -15.88 16.03
N ARG A 236 19.01 -16.47 14.96
CA ARG A 236 18.03 -17.56 15.08
C ARG A 236 18.76 -18.83 15.54
N GLU A 237 18.30 -19.40 16.64
CA GLU A 237 19.00 -20.52 17.32
C GLU A 237 18.65 -21.88 16.71
N ASP A 238 17.37 -22.08 16.33
CA ASP A 238 16.85 -23.27 15.68
C ASP A 238 16.27 -22.92 14.31
N LEU A 239 16.89 -23.42 13.25
CA LEU A 239 16.47 -23.11 11.87
C LEU A 239 15.15 -23.81 11.48
N SER A 240 14.73 -24.85 12.20
CA SER A 240 13.49 -25.59 11.97
C SER A 240 12.24 -24.94 12.57
N ARG A 241 12.41 -23.85 13.33
CA ARG A 241 11.33 -23.18 14.07
C ARG A 241 11.21 -21.71 13.65
N GLY A 242 10.00 -21.17 13.73
CA GLY A 242 9.73 -19.75 13.52
C GLY A 242 10.01 -18.92 14.78
N ARG A 243 9.25 -17.83 14.93
CA ARG A 243 9.22 -16.98 16.15
C ARG A 243 10.58 -16.40 16.56
N ALA A 244 11.39 -16.03 15.58
CA ALA A 244 12.69 -15.37 15.78
C ALA A 244 12.55 -13.83 15.77
N PHE A 245 11.60 -13.32 16.56
CA PHE A 245 11.25 -11.89 16.62
C PHE A 245 12.27 -11.04 17.39
N VAL A 246 12.70 -9.91 16.82
CA VAL A 246 13.45 -8.85 17.52
C VAL A 246 12.83 -7.49 17.28
N PHE A 247 12.93 -6.63 18.28
CA PHE A 247 12.35 -5.28 18.30
C PHE A 247 13.44 -4.24 18.56
N THR A 248 13.26 -3.01 18.08
CA THR A 248 14.10 -1.88 18.52
C THR A 248 13.93 -1.61 20.02
N SER A 249 14.98 -1.16 20.69
CA SER A 249 14.93 -0.82 22.13
C SER A 249 14.12 0.44 22.48
N ARG A 250 13.64 1.18 21.47
CA ARG A 250 12.73 2.34 21.55
C ARG A 250 11.92 2.46 20.26
N THR A 251 10.94 3.36 20.24
CA THR A 251 10.34 3.82 18.98
C THR A 251 11.35 4.54 18.10
N VAL A 252 11.20 4.41 16.78
CA VAL A 252 11.90 5.24 15.79
C VAL A 252 11.13 6.54 15.55
N ARG A 253 11.83 7.60 15.14
CA ARG A 253 11.21 8.87 14.78
C ARG A 253 10.95 8.96 13.27
N PRO A 254 9.96 9.74 12.81
CA PRO A 254 9.89 10.14 11.41
C PRO A 254 11.21 10.72 10.91
N ASN A 255 11.56 10.38 9.66
CA ASN A 255 12.84 10.65 8.98
C ASN A 255 14.12 10.10 9.65
N GLU A 256 14.00 9.35 10.75
CA GLU A 256 15.13 8.66 11.35
C GLU A 256 15.45 7.39 10.56
N ARG A 257 16.67 7.31 10.03
CA ARG A 257 17.15 6.14 9.32
C ARG A 257 17.57 5.09 10.33
N LEU A 258 17.11 3.86 10.18
CA LEU A 258 17.59 2.70 10.93
C LEU A 258 18.33 1.76 9.97
N GLN A 259 19.55 1.37 10.32
CA GLN A 259 20.34 0.44 9.51
C GLN A 259 20.50 -0.90 10.24
N VAL A 260 20.22 -1.98 9.52
CA VAL A 260 20.66 -3.34 9.87
C VAL A 260 21.58 -3.89 8.78
N LYS A 261 22.38 -4.90 9.12
CA LYS A 261 23.24 -5.63 8.19
C LYS A 261 23.03 -7.13 8.36
N VAL A 262 22.91 -7.86 7.25
CA VAL A 262 22.83 -9.32 7.24
C VAL A 262 24.22 -9.90 7.54
N VAL A 263 24.35 -10.65 8.63
CA VAL A 263 25.64 -11.20 9.12
C VAL A 263 25.62 -12.72 9.30
N GLY A 264 24.61 -13.39 8.74
CA GLY A 264 24.49 -14.83 8.69
C GLY A 264 23.29 -15.25 7.86
N VAL A 265 23.50 -16.25 6.99
CA VAL A 265 22.51 -16.76 6.05
C VAL A 265 22.55 -18.29 6.00
N ASP A 266 21.52 -18.91 5.42
CA ASP A 266 21.48 -20.34 5.08
C ASP A 266 20.78 -20.53 3.73
N GLY A 267 21.49 -21.09 2.75
CA GLY A 267 21.00 -21.30 1.38
C GLY A 267 19.93 -22.39 1.23
N SER A 268 19.57 -23.09 2.31
CA SER A 268 18.54 -24.15 2.30
C SER A 268 17.11 -23.62 2.22
N PHE A 269 16.91 -22.30 2.32
CA PHE A 269 15.60 -21.65 2.43
C PHE A 269 15.39 -20.60 1.33
N SER A 270 14.17 -20.54 0.79
CA SER A 270 13.79 -19.66 -0.33
C SER A 270 13.13 -18.33 0.09
N GLU A 271 12.36 -18.34 1.18
CA GLU A 271 11.89 -17.14 1.87
C GLU A 271 13.08 -16.38 2.51
N SER A 272 12.93 -15.09 2.78
CA SER A 272 13.96 -14.24 3.37
C SER A 272 13.45 -13.51 4.63
N LEU A 273 14.07 -12.40 5.00
CA LEU A 273 13.75 -11.62 6.20
C LEU A 273 12.30 -11.09 6.18
N THR A 274 11.64 -11.03 7.33
CA THR A 274 10.41 -10.22 7.50
C THR A 274 10.73 -8.97 8.32
N PHE A 275 10.33 -7.80 7.82
CA PHE A 275 10.48 -6.50 8.47
C PHE A 275 9.11 -5.87 8.73
N GLY A 276 8.91 -5.19 9.86
CA GLY A 276 7.67 -4.51 10.15
C GLY A 276 7.75 -3.41 11.20
N LEU A 277 6.58 -2.84 11.48
CA LEU A 277 6.35 -1.75 12.42
C LEU A 277 5.21 -2.14 13.37
N THR A 278 5.31 -1.73 14.64
CA THR A 278 4.22 -1.91 15.61
C THR A 278 4.15 -0.79 16.64
N THR A 279 2.93 -0.46 17.09
CA THR A 279 2.71 0.39 18.27
C THR A 279 2.78 -0.40 19.59
N CYS A 280 2.86 -1.74 19.53
CA CYS A 280 3.07 -2.59 20.70
C CYS A 280 4.39 -2.24 21.37
N ASN A 281 4.36 -1.98 22.68
CA ASN A 281 5.58 -1.86 23.48
C ASN A 281 6.19 -3.25 23.68
N PRO A 282 7.43 -3.52 23.24
CA PRO A 282 8.07 -4.82 23.43
C PRO A 282 8.20 -5.24 24.90
N GLY A 283 8.18 -4.30 25.86
CA GLY A 283 8.11 -4.59 27.30
C GLY A 283 6.80 -5.26 27.74
N SER A 284 5.65 -4.85 27.20
CA SER A 284 4.36 -5.51 27.50
C SER A 284 4.21 -6.91 26.90
N LEU A 285 5.19 -7.35 26.11
CA LEU A 285 5.26 -8.72 25.61
C LEU A 285 6.05 -9.66 26.52
N GLU A 286 6.69 -9.22 27.62
CA GLU A 286 7.65 -10.05 28.37
C GLU A 286 7.10 -11.43 28.78
N ASP A 287 5.92 -11.50 29.40
CA ASP A 287 5.25 -12.76 29.76
C ASP A 287 4.65 -13.51 28.54
N THR A 288 4.28 -12.78 27.48
CA THR A 288 3.51 -13.31 26.33
C THR A 288 4.36 -13.58 25.09
N VAL A 289 5.67 -13.30 25.11
CA VAL A 289 6.54 -13.40 23.93
C VAL A 289 6.68 -14.84 23.41
N ARG A 290 6.50 -15.83 24.29
CA ARG A 290 6.44 -17.26 23.93
C ARG A 290 5.18 -17.62 23.13
N SER A 291 4.11 -16.84 23.28
CA SER A 291 2.83 -16.95 22.58
C SER A 291 2.68 -15.99 21.39
N LEU A 292 3.75 -15.27 20.99
CA LEU A 292 3.77 -14.68 19.65
C LEU A 292 3.60 -15.78 18.59
N PRO A 293 2.81 -15.54 17.52
CA PRO A 293 2.40 -16.58 16.59
C PRO A 293 3.55 -17.03 15.69
N GLU A 294 3.46 -18.27 15.19
CA GLU A 294 4.42 -18.86 14.25
C GLU A 294 4.24 -18.26 12.84
N ASP A 295 2.99 -18.23 12.34
CA ASP A 295 2.63 -17.41 11.18
C ASP A 295 2.49 -15.95 11.61
N THR A 296 3.26 -15.08 10.95
CA THR A 296 3.26 -13.64 11.22
C THR A 296 1.93 -12.97 10.82
N ASP A 297 1.12 -13.56 9.94
CA ASP A 297 -0.19 -13.01 9.54
C ASP A 297 -1.15 -12.87 10.73
N ALA A 298 -1.04 -13.74 11.75
CA ALA A 298 -1.85 -13.67 12.96
C ALA A 298 -1.52 -12.48 13.88
N LEU A 299 -0.50 -11.67 13.56
CA LEU A 299 -0.30 -10.36 14.20
C LEU A 299 -1.35 -9.34 13.76
N TYR A 300 -2.00 -9.50 12.59
CA TYR A 300 -3.05 -8.59 12.12
C TYR A 300 -4.36 -8.66 12.92
N ASP A 301 -4.55 -9.69 13.74
CA ASP A 301 -5.72 -9.86 14.62
C ASP A 301 -5.46 -9.33 16.05
N ARG A 302 -4.27 -8.77 16.33
CA ARG A 302 -3.91 -8.21 17.63
C ARG A 302 -4.50 -6.79 17.84
N PRO A 303 -4.65 -6.34 19.11
CA PRO A 303 -5.21 -5.02 19.41
C PRO A 303 -4.22 -3.86 19.21
N GLU A 304 -2.92 -4.11 19.11
CA GLU A 304 -1.96 -3.07 18.73
C GLU A 304 -1.84 -2.96 17.20
N TYR A 305 -1.27 -1.86 16.69
CA TYR A 305 -1.00 -1.75 15.24
C TYR A 305 0.11 -2.73 14.87
N TRP A 306 -0.09 -3.57 13.86
CA TRP A 306 0.95 -4.43 13.27
C TRP A 306 0.89 -4.35 11.74
N VAL A 307 2.04 -4.20 11.09
CA VAL A 307 2.21 -4.13 9.63
C VAL A 307 3.62 -4.55 9.24
N PHE A 308 3.79 -5.33 8.18
CA PHE A 308 5.06 -5.98 7.87
C PHE A 308 5.15 -6.45 6.42
N LYS A 309 6.35 -6.32 5.82
CA LYS A 309 6.69 -6.96 4.56
C LYS A 309 7.36 -8.30 4.84
N LYS A 310 6.66 -9.40 4.53
CA LYS A 310 7.24 -10.74 4.43
C LYS A 310 8.20 -10.81 3.23
N ASP A 311 9.15 -11.74 3.30
CA ASP A 311 10.06 -12.11 2.21
C ASP A 311 10.88 -10.96 1.59
N LEU A 312 11.39 -10.06 2.43
CA LEU A 312 12.29 -8.98 2.05
C LEU A 312 13.67 -9.55 1.66
N LYS A 313 13.82 -9.90 0.38
CA LYS A 313 15.05 -10.50 -0.18
C LYS A 313 16.30 -9.70 0.19
N CYS A 314 17.29 -10.39 0.74
CA CYS A 314 18.62 -9.86 1.04
C CYS A 314 19.66 -10.98 1.04
N GLY A 315 20.89 -10.64 0.65
CA GLY A 315 22.07 -11.51 0.63
C GLY A 315 22.89 -11.45 1.93
N LEU A 316 23.95 -12.25 2.03
CA LEU A 316 24.97 -12.06 3.07
C LEU A 316 25.68 -10.71 2.86
N ASP A 317 26.08 -10.06 3.96
CA ASP A 317 26.72 -8.75 4.00
C ASP A 317 25.86 -7.56 3.53
N ASP A 318 24.62 -7.77 3.06
CA ASP A 318 23.70 -6.71 2.67
C ASP A 318 23.43 -5.71 3.81
N GLU A 319 23.49 -4.43 3.48
CA GLU A 319 23.15 -3.31 4.35
C GLU A 319 21.76 -2.77 4.00
N LEU A 320 20.83 -2.91 4.95
CA LEU A 320 19.42 -2.58 4.79
C LEU A 320 19.08 -1.34 5.63
N VAL A 321 18.58 -0.30 4.97
CA VAL A 321 18.21 0.97 5.61
C VAL A 321 16.71 1.20 5.50
N PHE A 322 16.06 1.42 6.64
CA PHE A 322 14.62 1.65 6.77
C PHE A 322 14.36 3.05 7.31
N VAL A 323 13.30 3.72 6.81
CA VAL A 323 12.89 5.05 7.25
C VAL A 323 11.36 5.15 7.26
N THR A 324 10.77 5.73 8.29
CA THR A 324 9.35 6.14 8.29
C THR A 324 9.24 7.62 7.95
N GLY A 325 8.47 8.00 6.93
CA GLY A 325 8.18 9.39 6.57
C GLY A 325 6.99 9.97 7.34
N ASP A 326 6.91 11.30 7.43
CA ASP A 326 5.77 12.00 8.08
C ASP A 326 4.45 11.80 7.29
N ASP A 327 4.55 11.52 5.99
CA ASP A 327 3.45 11.21 5.07
C ASP A 327 2.95 9.75 5.20
N GLY A 328 3.52 8.97 6.12
CA GLY A 328 3.18 7.57 6.33
C GLY A 328 3.87 6.60 5.36
N ARG A 329 4.68 7.05 4.39
CA ARG A 329 5.49 6.12 3.59
C ARG A 329 6.57 5.46 4.44
N VAL A 330 6.77 4.17 4.26
CA VAL A 330 7.90 3.44 4.83
C VAL A 330 8.86 3.13 3.70
N LEU A 331 10.04 3.72 3.78
CA LEU A 331 11.06 3.66 2.74
C LEU A 331 12.13 2.63 3.11
N PHE A 332 12.61 1.91 2.10
CA PHE A 332 13.63 0.88 2.20
C PHE A 332 14.72 1.11 1.14
N SER A 333 15.99 0.93 1.53
CA SER A 333 17.14 0.91 0.62
C SER A 333 18.05 -0.26 0.99
N ARG A 334 18.70 -0.83 -0.02
CA ARG A 334 19.69 -1.91 0.09
C ARG A 334 21.01 -1.43 -0.50
N ASN A 335 22.12 -1.63 0.22
CA ASN A 335 23.49 -1.36 -0.23
C ASN A 335 23.70 0.07 -0.77
N SER A 336 23.08 1.06 -0.11
CA SER A 336 23.06 2.48 -0.53
C SER A 336 22.40 2.78 -1.88
N GLY A 337 21.57 1.86 -2.40
CA GLY A 337 20.73 2.10 -3.57
C GLY A 337 19.58 3.10 -3.33
N SER A 338 18.80 3.38 -4.37
CA SER A 338 17.57 4.19 -4.30
C SER A 338 16.60 3.69 -3.22
N PHE A 339 15.92 4.62 -2.56
CA PHE A 339 14.85 4.28 -1.61
C PHE A 339 13.54 3.96 -2.35
N GLU A 340 13.04 2.74 -2.17
CA GLU A 340 11.70 2.33 -2.61
C GLU A 340 10.69 2.37 -1.44
N THR A 341 9.39 2.49 -1.73
CA THR A 341 8.35 2.42 -0.68
C THR A 341 7.94 0.96 -0.46
N VAL A 342 8.30 0.40 0.71
CA VAL A 342 8.08 -1.03 1.02
C VAL A 342 6.71 -1.30 1.65
N MET A 343 6.14 -0.31 2.31
CA MET A 343 4.76 -0.28 2.84
C MET A 343 4.37 1.17 3.16
N HIS A 344 3.12 1.36 3.61
CA HIS A 344 2.64 2.63 4.17
C HIS A 344 1.95 2.38 5.52
N VAL A 345 1.95 3.39 6.39
CA VAL A 345 1.43 3.33 7.77
C VAL A 345 0.76 4.63 8.20
N ASP A 346 0.12 4.62 9.36
CA ASP A 346 -0.38 5.82 10.03
C ASP A 346 0.78 6.71 10.54
N GLY A 347 1.13 7.74 9.76
CA GLY A 347 2.18 8.71 10.11
C GLY A 347 1.96 9.49 11.42
N THR A 348 0.77 9.43 12.02
CA THR A 348 0.51 10.01 13.35
C THR A 348 1.03 9.15 14.51
N GLN A 349 1.36 7.88 14.26
CA GLN A 349 1.76 6.91 15.28
C GLN A 349 3.27 6.84 15.48
N GLN A 350 3.70 6.44 16.68
CA GLN A 350 5.09 6.12 16.96
C GLN A 350 5.29 4.61 16.98
N PHE A 351 6.18 4.12 16.13
CA PHE A 351 6.39 2.68 15.94
C PHE A 351 7.72 2.21 16.52
N TYR A 352 7.70 1.02 17.11
CA TYR A 352 8.89 0.16 17.19
C TYR A 352 9.07 -0.52 15.84
N MET A 353 10.30 -0.55 15.33
CA MET A 353 10.65 -1.43 14.20
C MET A 353 10.89 -2.83 14.74
N PHE A 354 10.40 -3.84 14.02
CA PHE A 354 10.62 -5.24 14.36
C PHE A 354 11.05 -6.05 13.13
N PHE A 355 11.70 -7.18 13.41
CA PHE A 355 12.12 -8.16 12.41
C PHE A 355 11.76 -9.56 12.91
N ASN A 356 11.35 -10.44 12.01
CA ASN A 356 11.32 -11.89 12.26
C ASN A 356 12.44 -12.51 11.42
N ILE A 357 13.42 -13.13 12.07
CA ILE A 357 14.64 -13.66 11.41
C ILE A 357 14.31 -15.05 10.84
N CYS A 358 13.70 -15.07 9.66
CA CYS A 358 13.17 -16.26 9.00
C CYS A 358 13.87 -16.60 7.67
N GLY A 359 13.59 -17.80 7.16
CA GLY A 359 14.03 -18.26 5.84
C GLY A 359 15.56 -18.26 5.67
N TYR A 360 16.03 -17.59 4.63
CA TYR A 360 17.43 -17.47 4.23
C TYR A 360 18.28 -16.72 5.24
N VAL A 361 17.70 -15.82 6.05
CA VAL A 361 18.48 -15.04 7.04
C VAL A 361 18.54 -15.79 8.36
N THR A 362 19.74 -15.94 8.90
CA THR A 362 19.99 -16.60 10.20
C THR A 362 20.53 -15.63 11.25
N LYS A 363 21.24 -14.56 10.85
CA LYS A 363 21.78 -13.55 11.78
C LYS A 363 21.66 -12.13 11.22
N LEU A 364 21.18 -11.22 12.06
CA LEU A 364 20.96 -9.81 11.72
C LEU A 364 21.68 -8.92 12.76
N ARG A 365 22.50 -7.98 12.27
CA ARG A 365 23.14 -6.95 13.10
C ARG A 365 22.35 -5.64 12.98
N LEU A 366 21.96 -5.05 14.09
CA LEU A 366 21.56 -3.65 14.16
C LEU A 366 22.82 -2.77 14.18
N VAL A 367 22.94 -1.85 13.22
CA VAL A 367 24.08 -0.93 13.13
C VAL A 367 23.82 0.32 13.97
N GLY A 368 22.60 0.85 13.92
CA GLY A 368 22.19 2.00 14.70
C GLY A 368 21.08 2.82 14.01
N THR A 369 20.95 4.07 14.44
CA THR A 369 20.05 5.06 13.82
C THR A 369 20.77 6.36 13.46
N MET A 370 20.46 6.96 12.32
CA MET A 370 20.99 8.25 11.88
C MET A 370 19.83 9.24 11.63
N ARG A 371 19.93 10.44 12.21
CA ARG A 371 19.03 11.55 11.91
C ARG A 371 19.52 12.29 10.67
N GLY A 372 19.02 11.89 9.51
CA GLY A 372 19.22 12.64 8.27
C GLY A 372 18.24 13.81 8.15
N ALA A 373 18.39 14.57 7.06
CA ALA A 373 17.24 15.20 6.42
C ALA A 373 16.24 14.12 5.96
N PRO A 374 14.96 14.48 5.71
CA PRO A 374 14.02 13.59 5.03
C PRO A 374 14.66 12.90 3.83
N VAL A 375 14.36 11.62 3.63
CA VAL A 375 14.85 10.90 2.46
C VAL A 375 14.33 11.62 1.22
N PRO A 376 15.20 12.10 0.31
CA PRO A 376 14.75 12.60 -0.97
C PRO A 376 13.97 11.48 -1.66
N SER A 377 12.72 11.75 -2.03
CA SER A 377 11.93 10.80 -2.83
C SER A 377 12.76 10.44 -4.07
N ALA A 378 12.86 9.16 -4.40
CA ALA A 378 13.83 8.67 -5.38
C ALA A 378 13.49 9.13 -6.81
N ALA A 379 14.01 10.30 -7.17
CA ALA A 379 13.81 11.06 -8.40
C ALA A 379 12.37 11.59 -8.64
N GLU A 380 12.09 12.75 -9.24
CA GLU A 380 12.86 13.95 -9.69
C GLU A 380 14.40 13.86 -9.71
N ALA A 381 14.94 13.51 -10.88
CA ALA A 381 16.37 13.29 -11.08
C ALA A 381 17.21 14.57 -10.83
N PRO A 382 18.48 14.46 -10.42
CA PRO A 382 19.24 15.59 -9.92
C PRO A 382 19.60 16.63 -11.00
N GLU A 383 19.41 17.90 -10.67
CA GLU A 383 20.21 18.99 -11.24
C GLU A 383 21.64 18.93 -10.68
N GLU A 384 22.66 19.20 -11.51
CA GLU A 384 24.01 19.47 -11.02
C GLU A 384 24.28 20.99 -10.85
N PRO A 385 24.96 21.41 -9.76
CA PRO A 385 25.25 22.83 -9.45
C PRO A 385 26.62 23.27 -10.04
N GLN A 386 27.00 24.55 -10.14
CA GLN A 386 26.35 25.84 -9.85
C GLN A 386 27.14 26.99 -10.52
N ALA A 387 26.52 28.16 -10.70
CA ALA A 387 27.23 29.44 -10.84
C ALA A 387 26.37 30.63 -10.36
N GLU A 388 26.33 30.85 -9.05
CA GLU A 388 25.73 32.06 -8.41
C GLU A 388 26.61 33.33 -8.69
N PRO A 389 26.15 34.61 -8.48
CA PRO A 389 25.40 34.97 -7.27
C PRO A 389 24.37 36.15 -7.27
N LYS A 390 23.64 36.25 -6.14
CA LYS A 390 22.92 37.45 -5.59
C LYS A 390 21.50 37.80 -6.06
N GLY A 391 20.54 36.91 -5.76
CA GLY A 391 19.71 37.01 -4.54
C GLY A 391 18.53 38.02 -4.41
N LYS A 392 17.39 37.47 -3.93
CA LYS A 392 16.28 38.07 -3.13
C LYS A 392 15.31 39.08 -3.80
N LEU A 393 13.98 39.03 -3.57
CA LEU A 393 13.09 38.04 -2.91
C LEU A 393 11.59 38.33 -3.21
N GLN A 394 10.69 37.34 -3.01
CA GLN A 394 9.22 37.49 -2.74
C GLN A 394 8.31 37.98 -3.90
N SER A 395 6.96 37.84 -3.90
CA SER A 395 6.01 37.24 -2.92
C SER A 395 4.64 36.81 -3.50
N LEU A 396 4.06 35.76 -2.90
CA LEU A 396 2.62 35.47 -2.64
C LEU A 396 1.61 35.03 -3.74
N MET A 397 0.80 34.04 -3.31
CA MET A 397 -0.49 33.52 -3.82
C MET A 397 -0.46 32.51 -5.02
N PRO A 398 -1.45 31.59 -5.10
CA PRO A 398 -1.37 30.38 -5.93
C PRO A 398 -2.08 30.52 -7.29
N GLU A 399 -1.56 29.81 -8.30
CA GLU A 399 -2.25 29.63 -9.59
C GLU A 399 -2.97 28.27 -9.67
N GLU A 400 -3.91 28.20 -10.62
CA GLU A 400 -4.93 27.17 -10.71
C GLU A 400 -4.44 25.91 -11.45
N ALA A 401 -5.15 24.79 -11.27
CA ALA A 401 -4.83 23.54 -11.94
C ALA A 401 -5.17 23.61 -13.45
N ASP A 402 -4.19 24.01 -14.27
CA ASP A 402 -4.22 24.16 -15.74
C ASP A 402 -5.17 23.16 -16.44
N VAL A 403 -6.37 23.65 -16.77
CA VAL A 403 -7.51 22.88 -17.31
C VAL A 403 -7.52 22.78 -18.84
N ASP A 404 -6.60 23.45 -19.52
CA ASP A 404 -6.64 23.65 -20.97
C ASP A 404 -5.79 22.63 -21.74
N CYS A 405 -6.18 22.46 -23.01
CA CYS A 405 -5.57 21.54 -23.95
C CYS A 405 -4.08 21.87 -24.13
N ARG A 406 -3.18 20.99 -23.71
CA ARG A 406 -1.72 21.18 -23.73
C ARG A 406 -1.10 21.11 -25.15
N ILE A 407 -1.90 21.39 -26.18
CA ILE A 407 -1.55 21.41 -27.60
C ILE A 407 -2.02 22.71 -28.29
N CYS A 408 -3.18 23.27 -27.92
CA CYS A 408 -3.61 24.60 -28.41
C CYS A 408 -3.64 25.68 -27.32
N PHE A 409 -3.81 25.32 -26.04
CA PHE A 409 -3.97 26.23 -24.91
C PHE A 409 -5.15 27.23 -25.05
N GLU A 410 -6.10 26.93 -25.95
CA GLU A 410 -7.28 27.75 -26.31
C GLU A 410 -8.62 27.08 -25.96
N SER A 411 -8.61 25.83 -25.53
CA SER A 411 -9.82 25.02 -25.35
C SER A 411 -9.61 24.01 -24.24
N PRO A 412 -10.64 23.69 -23.44
CA PRO A 412 -10.49 22.82 -22.28
C PRO A 412 -10.07 21.40 -22.67
N ILE A 413 -9.48 20.69 -21.71
CA ILE A 413 -9.29 19.23 -21.82
C ILE A 413 -10.67 18.56 -21.82
N GLU A 414 -11.02 17.94 -22.96
CA GLU A 414 -12.32 17.31 -23.22
C GLU A 414 -12.16 16.00 -24.05
N SER A 415 -10.97 15.40 -24.06
CA SER A 415 -10.74 14.12 -24.75
C SER A 415 -9.70 13.25 -24.06
N VAL A 416 -9.88 11.93 -24.18
CA VAL A 416 -8.96 10.89 -23.70
C VAL A 416 -8.31 10.22 -24.90
N LEU A 417 -6.98 10.06 -24.83
CA LEU A 417 -6.20 9.32 -25.81
C LEU A 417 -6.27 7.82 -25.47
N CYS A 418 -7.03 7.06 -26.25
CA CYS A 418 -7.20 5.62 -26.01
C CYS A 418 -5.89 4.86 -26.22
N ASN A 419 -5.79 3.67 -25.62
CA ASN A 419 -4.56 2.90 -25.34
C ASN A 419 -3.75 3.42 -24.14
N CYS A 420 -3.65 4.73 -23.93
CA CYS A 420 -2.83 5.29 -22.84
C CYS A 420 -3.58 6.02 -21.72
N GLY A 421 -4.89 6.27 -21.88
CA GLY A 421 -5.76 6.88 -20.85
C GLY A 421 -5.51 8.37 -20.54
N HIS A 422 -4.45 8.98 -21.10
CA HIS A 422 -4.11 10.37 -20.80
C HIS A 422 -5.15 11.33 -21.38
N SER A 423 -5.60 12.27 -20.54
CA SER A 423 -6.49 13.38 -20.94
C SER A 423 -5.72 14.70 -20.82
N LEU A 424 -5.24 15.20 -21.96
CA LEU A 424 -4.48 16.46 -22.05
C LEU A 424 -4.86 17.32 -23.26
N THR A 425 -5.90 16.94 -24.01
CA THR A 425 -6.30 17.61 -25.25
C THR A 425 -7.79 17.94 -25.29
N CYS A 426 -8.13 19.03 -25.98
CA CYS A 426 -9.46 19.20 -26.54
C CYS A 426 -9.67 18.18 -27.68
N HIS A 427 -10.92 17.88 -28.03
CA HIS A 427 -11.26 16.81 -28.97
C HIS A 427 -10.70 17.09 -30.38
N ALA A 428 -10.65 18.37 -30.79
CA ALA A 428 -10.03 18.78 -32.05
C ALA A 428 -8.51 18.52 -32.08
N CYS A 429 -7.78 18.74 -30.97
CA CYS A 429 -6.35 18.45 -30.90
C CYS A 429 -6.07 16.95 -30.75
N GLY A 430 -6.88 16.22 -29.98
CA GLY A 430 -6.78 14.76 -29.91
C GLY A 430 -6.99 14.11 -31.29
N LEU A 431 -8.01 14.52 -32.04
CA LEU A 431 -8.23 14.05 -33.41
C LEU A 431 -7.14 14.49 -34.41
N LYS A 432 -6.42 15.59 -34.16
CA LYS A 432 -5.21 15.95 -34.93
C LYS A 432 -4.04 15.02 -34.60
N LEU A 433 -3.83 14.66 -33.34
CA LEU A 433 -2.81 13.66 -32.95
C LEU A 433 -3.12 12.28 -33.54
N LEU A 434 -4.37 11.82 -33.48
CA LEU A 434 -4.83 10.54 -34.04
C LEU A 434 -4.67 10.45 -35.57
N LYS A 435 -4.77 11.58 -36.28
CA LYS A 435 -4.55 11.69 -37.73
C LYS A 435 -3.10 12.05 -38.08
N GLY A 436 -2.21 12.09 -37.09
CA GLY A 436 -0.79 12.32 -37.29
C GLY A 436 -0.08 11.10 -37.87
N ASN A 437 1.02 11.37 -38.57
CA ASN A 437 1.89 10.37 -39.22
C ASN A 437 2.38 9.26 -38.28
N SER A 438 2.63 9.64 -37.02
CA SER A 438 2.86 8.74 -35.90
C SER A 438 1.90 9.17 -34.78
N PRO A 439 0.73 8.54 -34.65
CA PRO A 439 -0.26 8.97 -33.68
C PRO A 439 0.17 8.51 -32.29
N GLN A 440 0.94 9.34 -31.57
CA GLN A 440 1.52 9.02 -30.26
C GLN A 440 1.08 10.01 -29.19
N CYS A 441 0.87 9.52 -27.97
CA CYS A 441 0.55 10.36 -26.81
C CYS A 441 1.73 11.32 -26.49
N PRO A 442 1.51 12.65 -26.40
CA PRO A 442 2.59 13.59 -26.10
C PRO A 442 3.29 13.37 -24.75
N VAL A 443 2.62 12.69 -23.80
CA VAL A 443 3.16 12.40 -22.46
C VAL A 443 3.96 11.09 -22.45
N CYS A 444 3.34 9.97 -22.81
CA CYS A 444 3.93 8.63 -22.66
C CYS A 444 4.41 7.99 -23.98
N ARG A 445 4.23 8.65 -25.13
CA ARG A 445 4.60 8.19 -26.49
C ARG A 445 3.96 6.87 -26.97
N GLN A 446 3.08 6.26 -26.17
CA GLN A 446 2.28 5.11 -26.62
C GLN A 446 1.39 5.49 -27.81
N PRO A 447 1.16 4.56 -28.77
CA PRO A 447 0.34 4.83 -29.94
C PRO A 447 -1.13 5.02 -29.55
N ILE A 448 -1.72 6.11 -30.03
CA ILE A 448 -3.12 6.49 -29.83
C ILE A 448 -3.97 5.70 -30.84
N ILE A 449 -4.71 4.72 -30.35
CA ILE A 449 -5.56 3.87 -31.22
C ILE A 449 -6.90 4.52 -31.58
N ASN A 450 -7.37 5.43 -30.72
CA ASN A 450 -8.63 6.17 -30.87
C ASN A 450 -8.60 7.41 -29.94
N VAL A 451 -9.51 8.35 -30.15
CA VAL A 451 -9.71 9.50 -29.26
C VAL A 451 -11.19 9.63 -28.95
N VAL A 452 -11.54 9.54 -27.67
CA VAL A 452 -12.92 9.64 -27.18
C VAL A 452 -13.11 11.02 -26.54
N ARG A 453 -14.16 11.74 -26.97
CA ARG A 453 -14.59 12.97 -26.30
C ARG A 453 -15.18 12.63 -24.93
N ILE A 454 -14.68 13.27 -23.88
CA ILE A 454 -15.27 13.21 -22.55
C ILE A 454 -16.10 14.47 -22.32
N TYR A 455 -17.31 14.27 -21.80
CA TYR A 455 -18.18 15.36 -21.37
C TYR A 455 -18.03 15.48 -19.85
N LYS A 456 -17.77 16.69 -19.35
CA LYS A 456 -17.84 16.97 -17.91
C LYS A 456 -19.31 16.92 -17.50
N ALA A 457 -19.61 16.21 -16.41
CA ALA A 457 -20.94 16.10 -15.81
C ALA A 457 -21.25 17.30 -14.91
#